data_AF-A0A7J0CJ74-F1
#
_entry.id   AF-A0A7J0CJ74-F1
#
_cell.length_a   1.000
_cell.length_b   1.000
_cell.length_c   1.000
_cell.angle_alpha   90.00
_cell.angle_beta   90.00
_cell.angle_gamma   90.00
#
_symmetry.space_group_name_H-M   'P 1'
#
loop_
_entity.id
_entity.type
_entity.pdbx_description
1 polymer ?
#
loop_
_entity_poly.entity_id
_entity_poly.type
_entity_poly.pdbx_seq_one_letter_code
_entity_poly.pdbx_strand_id
1 'polypeptide(L)'
;MDKPKVVLGVSGGIAAYKACELLRRLTESGHDVRVVPTASSLHFVGAATWSALSGHPVSDQVWDDVHEVPHVRIGQGADLVVVAPATADMLAKAAHGLADDLLTNTLLTARCPVVFAPAMHTEMWEHPATQENVATLRRRGAVVIEPAVGRLTGVDTGKGRLPDPGEIFEVCRRVLARGVTAPDLAGRHVVISAGGTREPLDPVRYLGNRSSGKQGYALARTAVARGARVTLIEANTGLPDPAGADVVRVGTAVQLREAVLKAAADADVVVMAAAVADFRPAEYAPGKIKKKDGEEAPVVPLVRNPDILAEVAAERARPGQLVVGFAAETDDVLANGRAKLRRKGCDLLVVNEVGSARPSAPRRTRRSSSPRTERRPRCRTDPRKRLPTRSGIWFREGSRRCDNQPPGRARTVHNGMEQPPGRVDYPSGVRRVTGCRAPKGETHAPAAGCDR
;
A
#
# COMPACT_ATOMS: atom_id res chain seq x y z
N MET A 1 -18.95 8.55 -16.72
CA MET A 1 -17.91 8.86 -15.71
C MET A 1 -16.79 9.51 -16.46
N ASP A 2 -16.42 10.71 -16.06
CA ASP A 2 -15.34 11.45 -16.72
C ASP A 2 -14.04 10.67 -16.57
N LYS A 3 -13.26 10.63 -17.65
CA LYS A 3 -11.95 9.99 -17.67
C LYS A 3 -11.02 10.82 -16.80
N PRO A 4 -10.32 10.25 -15.81
CA PRO A 4 -9.38 11.02 -15.02
C PRO A 4 -8.27 11.58 -15.91
N LYS A 5 -7.98 12.87 -15.74
CA LYS A 5 -6.98 13.61 -16.50
C LYS A 5 -5.63 13.50 -15.82
N VAL A 6 -4.65 12.93 -16.50
CA VAL A 6 -3.30 12.70 -15.96
C VAL A 6 -2.30 13.51 -16.77
N VAL A 7 -1.48 14.30 -16.09
CA VAL A 7 -0.30 14.91 -16.69
C VAL A 7 0.89 13.99 -16.47
N LEU A 8 1.54 13.57 -17.55
CA LEU A 8 2.81 12.85 -17.52
C LEU A 8 3.95 13.84 -17.84
N GLY A 9 4.60 14.33 -16.80
CA GLY A 9 5.84 15.09 -16.91
C GLY A 9 7.03 14.18 -17.24
N VAL A 10 7.86 14.55 -18.22
CA VAL A 10 9.05 13.77 -18.59
C VAL A 10 10.29 14.66 -18.53
N SER A 11 11.20 14.36 -17.61
CA SER A 11 12.48 15.09 -17.49
C SER A 11 13.62 14.41 -18.24
N GLY A 12 14.70 15.15 -18.51
CA GLY A 12 15.83 14.74 -19.35
C GLY A 12 16.76 13.70 -18.72
N GLY A 13 16.33 12.44 -18.67
CA GLY A 13 17.16 11.32 -18.24
C GLY A 13 17.03 10.10 -19.14
N ILE A 14 18.04 9.23 -19.14
CA ILE A 14 18.09 8.00 -19.96
C ILE A 14 16.86 7.10 -19.79
N ALA A 15 16.18 7.15 -18.64
CA ALA A 15 14.98 6.38 -18.38
C ALA A 15 13.70 6.95 -19.03
N ALA A 16 13.77 8.04 -19.81
CA ALA A 16 12.63 8.64 -20.51
C ALA A 16 11.88 7.63 -21.39
N TYR A 17 12.57 6.74 -22.09
CA TYR A 17 11.92 5.72 -22.92
C TYR A 17 11.01 4.76 -22.12
N LYS A 18 11.30 4.53 -20.84
CA LYS A 18 10.44 3.70 -19.97
C LYS A 18 9.11 4.40 -19.64
N ALA A 19 9.07 5.73 -19.69
CA ALA A 19 7.85 6.49 -19.50
C ALA A 19 6.84 6.26 -20.64
N CYS A 20 7.29 5.81 -21.83
CA CYS A 20 6.39 5.37 -22.91
C CYS A 20 5.51 4.19 -22.48
N GLU A 21 6.06 3.24 -21.72
CA GLU A 21 5.29 2.13 -21.17
C GLU A 21 4.29 2.60 -20.12
N LEU A 22 4.71 3.51 -19.23
CA LEU A 22 3.81 4.12 -18.24
C LEU A 22 2.65 4.87 -18.93
N LEU A 23 2.95 5.64 -19.98
CA LEU A 23 1.95 6.33 -20.79
C LEU A 23 0.92 5.35 -21.37
N ARG A 24 1.39 4.27 -22.02
CA ARG A 24 0.51 3.21 -22.55
C ARG A 24 -0.38 2.59 -21.47
N ARG A 25 0.20 2.26 -20.30
CA ARG A 25 -0.57 1.66 -19.20
C ARG A 25 -1.67 2.60 -18.70
N LEU A 26 -1.38 3.90 -18.60
CA LEU A 26 -2.35 4.91 -18.20
C LEU A 26 -3.46 5.05 -19.26
N THR A 27 -3.11 5.22 -20.54
CA THR A 27 -4.10 5.41 -21.62
C THR A 27 -4.97 4.17 -21.85
N GLU A 28 -4.38 2.96 -21.89
CA GLU A 28 -5.12 1.69 -22.03
C GLU A 28 -6.04 1.41 -20.85
N SER A 29 -5.75 1.98 -19.68
CA SER A 29 -6.62 1.91 -18.50
C SER A 29 -7.77 2.91 -18.53
N GLY A 30 -7.87 3.73 -19.58
CA GLY A 30 -8.96 4.68 -19.82
C GLY A 30 -8.72 6.07 -19.24
N HIS A 31 -7.50 6.40 -18.81
CA HIS A 31 -7.14 7.76 -18.38
C HIS A 31 -6.91 8.64 -19.61
N ASP A 32 -7.23 9.93 -19.47
CA ASP A 32 -6.91 10.95 -20.45
C ASP A 32 -5.53 11.54 -20.12
N VAL A 33 -4.49 11.21 -20.90
CA VAL A 33 -3.11 11.48 -20.51
C VAL A 33 -2.49 12.55 -21.42
N ARG A 34 -2.07 13.68 -20.85
CA ARG A 34 -1.30 14.71 -21.56
C ARG A 34 0.16 14.64 -21.15
N VAL A 35 1.07 14.52 -22.12
CA VAL A 35 2.52 14.50 -21.86
C VAL A 35 3.06 15.92 -21.88
N VAL A 36 3.86 16.27 -20.87
CA VAL A 36 4.55 17.56 -20.79
C VAL A 36 6.05 17.28 -20.63
N PRO A 37 6.79 17.12 -21.74
CA PRO A 37 8.23 16.91 -21.71
C PRO A 37 8.96 18.19 -21.34
N THR A 38 10.17 18.04 -20.79
CA THR A 38 11.19 19.10 -20.78
C THR A 38 11.91 19.14 -22.12
N ALA A 39 12.49 20.28 -22.50
CA ALA A 39 13.36 20.39 -23.68
C ALA A 39 14.45 19.29 -23.68
N SER A 40 15.11 19.07 -22.53
CA SER A 40 16.15 18.04 -22.41
C SER A 40 15.64 16.62 -22.61
N SER A 41 14.39 16.32 -22.25
CA SER A 41 13.81 14.98 -22.47
C SER A 41 13.57 14.65 -23.93
N LEU A 42 13.39 15.66 -24.79
CA LEU A 42 13.17 15.48 -26.22
C LEU A 42 14.42 14.99 -26.96
N HIS A 43 15.61 15.12 -26.36
CA HIS A 43 16.83 14.49 -26.87
C HIS A 43 16.88 12.96 -26.65
N PHE A 44 16.06 12.42 -25.73
CA PHE A 44 15.97 10.98 -25.48
C PHE A 44 14.80 10.34 -26.23
N VAL A 45 13.62 10.98 -26.19
CA VAL A 45 12.41 10.50 -26.88
C VAL A 45 11.71 11.70 -27.50
N GLY A 46 11.59 11.69 -28.83
CA GLY A 46 11.02 12.81 -29.57
C GLY A 46 9.51 12.99 -29.36
N ALA A 47 9.05 14.23 -29.59
CA ALA A 47 7.65 14.63 -29.43
C ALA A 47 6.66 13.74 -30.19
N ALA A 48 7.03 13.25 -31.38
CA ALA A 48 6.18 12.37 -32.20
C ALA A 48 5.72 11.11 -31.45
N THR A 49 6.60 10.48 -30.66
CA THR A 49 6.24 9.30 -29.85
C THR A 49 5.22 9.67 -28.78
N TRP A 50 5.42 10.80 -28.09
CA TRP A 50 4.51 11.27 -27.06
C TRP A 50 3.14 11.61 -27.62
N SER A 51 3.08 12.35 -28.73
CA SER A 51 1.81 12.70 -29.37
C SER A 51 1.07 11.47 -29.89
N ALA A 52 1.77 10.52 -30.51
CA ALA A 52 1.16 9.30 -31.03
C ALA A 52 0.60 8.39 -29.92
N LEU A 53 1.31 8.25 -28.79
CA LEU A 53 0.89 7.38 -27.69
C LEU A 53 -0.19 8.01 -26.79
N SER A 54 -0.19 9.33 -26.65
CA SER A 54 -1.16 10.06 -25.83
C SER A 54 -2.43 10.44 -26.59
N GLY A 55 -2.33 10.66 -27.90
CA GLY A 55 -3.39 11.25 -28.71
C GLY A 55 -3.56 12.76 -28.51
N HIS A 56 -2.61 13.44 -27.85
CA HIS A 56 -2.63 14.87 -27.57
C HIS A 56 -1.45 15.61 -28.20
N PRO A 57 -1.58 16.92 -28.49
CA PRO A 57 -0.43 17.77 -28.79
C PRO A 57 0.56 17.80 -27.62
N VAL A 58 1.85 17.85 -27.96
CA VAL A 58 2.96 17.82 -27.01
C VAL A 58 3.86 19.01 -27.28
N SER A 59 4.15 19.78 -26.24
CA SER A 59 5.07 20.93 -26.26
C SER A 59 5.83 20.97 -24.93
N ASP A 60 7.06 21.46 -24.96
CA ASP A 60 7.89 21.82 -23.80
C ASP A 60 7.86 23.33 -23.50
N GLN A 61 7.24 24.14 -24.36
CA GLN A 61 7.29 25.60 -24.33
C GLN A 61 6.01 26.22 -23.73
N VAL A 62 6.18 27.27 -22.93
CA VAL A 62 5.07 28.06 -22.36
C VAL A 62 4.40 28.94 -23.41
N TRP A 63 5.12 29.24 -24.50
CA TRP A 63 4.73 30.19 -25.55
C TRP A 63 3.92 29.56 -26.68
N ASP A 64 3.72 28.24 -26.66
CA ASP A 64 2.87 27.55 -27.62
C ASP A 64 1.41 27.67 -27.18
N ASP A 65 0.51 27.93 -28.14
CA ASP A 65 -0.94 28.02 -27.93
C ASP A 65 -1.37 28.95 -26.78
N VAL A 66 -0.67 30.08 -26.59
CA VAL A 66 -0.88 31.02 -25.45
C VAL A 66 -2.33 31.46 -25.26
N HIS A 67 -3.10 31.57 -26.35
CA HIS A 67 -4.52 31.90 -26.32
C HIS A 67 -5.37 30.86 -25.55
N GLU A 68 -4.90 29.61 -25.44
CA GLU A 68 -5.50 28.56 -24.62
C GLU A 68 -5.03 28.59 -23.15
N VAL A 69 -4.01 29.39 -22.83
CA VAL A 69 -3.35 29.47 -21.52
C VAL A 69 -2.89 28.09 -20.98
N PRO A 70 -2.09 27.30 -21.74
CA PRO A 70 -1.80 25.92 -21.37
C PRO A 70 -1.06 25.77 -20.04
N HIS A 71 -0.11 26.68 -19.77
CA HIS A 71 0.71 26.69 -18.55
C HIS A 71 -0.10 26.77 -17.24
N VAL A 72 -1.36 27.22 -17.30
CA VAL A 72 -2.31 27.19 -16.18
C VAL A 72 -3.34 26.08 -16.34
N ARG A 73 -3.97 25.97 -17.52
CA ARG A 73 -5.10 25.05 -17.73
C ARG A 73 -4.72 23.58 -17.60
N ILE A 74 -3.50 23.21 -18.01
CA ILE A 74 -3.01 21.83 -17.89
C ILE A 74 -2.97 21.44 -16.40
N GLY A 75 -2.38 22.27 -15.54
CA GLY A 75 -2.30 21.99 -14.09
C GLY A 75 -3.65 22.05 -13.39
N GLN A 76 -4.50 23.04 -13.71
CA GLN A 76 -5.83 23.18 -13.11
C GLN A 76 -6.77 22.04 -13.50
N GLY A 77 -6.63 21.50 -14.71
CA GLY A 77 -7.48 20.44 -15.24
C GLY A 77 -7.02 19.03 -14.89
N ALA A 78 -5.85 18.86 -14.27
CA ALA A 78 -5.29 17.55 -13.94
C ALA A 78 -5.90 16.97 -12.66
N ASP A 79 -6.22 15.68 -12.66
CA ASP A 79 -6.56 14.88 -11.47
C ASP A 79 -5.33 14.23 -10.83
N LEU A 80 -4.22 14.14 -11.58
CA LEU A 80 -2.92 13.64 -11.13
C LEU A 80 -1.81 14.24 -12.02
N VAL A 81 -0.72 14.67 -11.40
CA VAL A 81 0.55 14.90 -12.11
C VAL A 81 1.53 13.80 -11.70
N VAL A 82 2.12 13.12 -12.68
CA VAL A 82 3.23 12.17 -12.47
C VAL A 82 4.44 12.62 -13.27
N VAL A 83 5.59 12.76 -12.63
CA VAL A 83 6.87 13.08 -13.29
C VAL A 83 7.74 11.83 -13.33
N ALA A 84 7.96 11.27 -14.51
CA ALA A 84 8.69 10.02 -14.71
C ALA A 84 9.47 10.02 -16.04
N PRO A 85 10.82 9.88 -16.01
CA PRO A 85 11.65 10.03 -14.82
C PRO A 85 11.58 11.46 -14.26
N ALA A 86 11.83 11.60 -12.97
CA ALA A 86 12.16 12.88 -12.32
C ALA A 86 13.69 12.91 -12.06
N THR A 87 14.42 13.70 -12.85
CA THR A 87 15.86 13.91 -12.65
C THR A 87 16.14 14.75 -11.40
N ALA A 88 17.39 14.75 -10.93
CA ALA A 88 17.80 15.61 -9.82
C ALA A 88 17.51 17.09 -10.10
N ASP A 89 17.73 17.55 -11.34
CA ASP A 89 17.41 18.90 -11.81
C ASP A 89 15.91 19.21 -11.65
N MET A 90 15.04 18.33 -12.15
CA MET A 90 13.58 18.51 -12.03
C MET A 90 13.11 18.53 -10.57
N LEU A 91 13.69 17.67 -9.71
CA LEU A 91 13.40 17.70 -8.27
C LEU A 91 13.85 19.01 -7.62
N ALA A 92 15.02 19.53 -8.00
CA ALA A 92 15.54 20.80 -7.50
C ALA A 92 14.63 21.98 -7.93
N LYS A 93 14.27 22.05 -9.21
CA LYS A 93 13.34 23.06 -9.74
C LYS A 93 12.01 23.04 -9.00
N ALA A 94 11.39 21.86 -8.87
CA ALA A 94 10.13 21.70 -8.17
C ALA A 94 10.21 22.04 -6.68
N ALA A 95 11.30 21.68 -6.00
CA ALA A 95 11.51 22.00 -4.59
C ALA A 95 11.70 23.51 -4.34
N HIS A 96 12.32 24.23 -5.27
CA HIS A 96 12.56 25.67 -5.15
C HIS A 96 11.46 26.53 -5.80
N GLY A 97 10.50 25.92 -6.48
CA GLY A 97 9.42 26.65 -7.14
C GLY A 97 9.88 27.42 -8.38
N LEU A 98 10.88 26.90 -9.09
CA LEU A 98 11.27 27.43 -10.39
C LEU A 98 10.18 27.11 -11.43
N ALA A 99 9.98 27.99 -12.40
CA ALA A 99 8.88 27.97 -13.36
C ALA A 99 9.35 28.42 -14.75
N ASP A 100 10.45 27.85 -15.23
CA ASP A 100 11.15 28.26 -16.45
C ASP A 100 10.72 27.49 -17.71
N ASP A 101 9.93 26.42 -17.57
CA ASP A 101 9.39 25.63 -18.68
C ASP A 101 7.91 25.24 -18.46
N LEU A 102 7.27 24.61 -19.44
CA LEU A 102 5.85 24.25 -19.34
C LEU A 102 5.57 23.26 -18.20
N LEU A 103 6.47 22.31 -17.94
CA LEU A 103 6.31 21.29 -16.90
C LEU A 103 6.36 21.92 -15.50
N THR A 104 7.35 22.76 -15.24
CA THR A 104 7.53 23.45 -13.95
C THR A 104 6.41 24.44 -13.68
N ASN A 105 5.93 25.17 -14.69
CA ASN A 105 4.71 25.99 -14.56
C ASN A 105 3.47 25.13 -14.24
N THR A 106 3.32 23.98 -14.91
CA THR A 106 2.23 23.03 -14.64
C THR A 106 2.29 22.50 -13.19
N LEU A 107 3.49 22.24 -12.66
CA LEU A 107 3.67 21.79 -11.28
C LEU A 107 3.25 22.84 -10.24
N LEU A 108 3.51 24.12 -10.50
CA LEU A 108 3.07 25.21 -9.60
C LEU A 108 1.56 25.48 -9.66
N THR A 109 0.92 25.20 -10.80
CA THR A 109 -0.51 25.46 -11.00
C THR A 109 -1.39 24.28 -10.58
N ALA A 110 -0.83 23.07 -10.52
CA ALA A 110 -1.53 21.86 -10.12
C ALA A 110 -2.01 21.92 -8.66
N ARG A 111 -3.31 21.64 -8.45
CA ARG A 111 -3.91 21.44 -7.11
C ARG A 111 -4.22 19.97 -6.81
N CYS A 112 -4.01 19.10 -7.78
CA CYS A 112 -4.16 17.67 -7.63
C CYS A 112 -2.90 17.03 -7.01
N PRO A 113 -2.96 15.74 -6.62
CA PRO A 113 -1.78 15.04 -6.14
C PRO A 113 -0.65 15.01 -7.17
N VAL A 114 0.59 15.16 -6.69
CA VAL A 114 1.80 15.08 -7.50
C VAL A 114 2.64 13.88 -7.09
N VAL A 115 3.06 13.08 -8.06
CA VAL A 115 3.93 11.92 -7.89
C VAL A 115 5.23 12.15 -8.65
N PHE A 116 6.37 12.01 -7.98
CA PHE A 116 7.68 11.99 -8.62
C PHE A 116 8.22 10.56 -8.60
N ALA A 117 8.67 10.07 -9.75
CA ALA A 117 9.39 8.81 -9.90
C ALA A 117 10.85 9.11 -10.28
N PRO A 118 11.75 9.26 -9.30
CA PRO A 118 13.11 9.70 -9.57
C PRO A 118 13.92 8.65 -10.33
N ALA A 119 14.84 9.13 -11.17
CA ALA A 119 15.84 8.29 -11.82
C ALA A 119 17.13 9.08 -12.05
N MET A 120 18.23 8.58 -11.49
CA MET A 120 19.57 9.19 -11.56
C MET A 120 20.64 8.19 -11.09
N HIS A 121 21.91 8.56 -11.19
CA HIS A 121 22.99 7.77 -10.61
C HIS A 121 22.93 7.79 -9.08
N THR A 122 23.50 6.76 -8.43
CA THR A 122 23.46 6.59 -6.97
C THR A 122 24.03 7.79 -6.25
N GLU A 123 25.15 8.31 -6.74
CA GLU A 123 25.85 9.48 -6.19
C GLU A 123 24.97 10.73 -6.25
N MET A 124 24.21 10.90 -7.34
CA MET A 124 23.25 12.00 -7.46
C MET A 124 22.06 11.83 -6.52
N TRP A 125 21.59 10.59 -6.34
CA TRP A 125 20.48 10.28 -5.44
C TRP A 125 20.89 10.54 -3.99
N GLU A 126 22.04 10.03 -3.56
CA GLU A 126 22.56 10.15 -2.19
C GLU A 126 23.10 11.55 -1.87
N HIS A 127 23.32 12.40 -2.88
CA HIS A 127 23.78 13.75 -2.68
C HIS A 127 22.87 14.53 -1.71
N PRO A 128 23.43 15.24 -0.70
CA PRO A 128 22.64 15.95 0.32
C PRO A 128 21.59 16.90 -0.26
N ALA A 129 21.93 17.65 -1.31
CA ALA A 129 20.98 18.56 -1.97
C ALA A 129 19.76 17.81 -2.57
N THR A 130 19.97 16.64 -3.17
CA THR A 130 18.87 15.83 -3.71
C THR A 130 17.99 15.31 -2.58
N GLN A 131 18.60 14.80 -1.51
CA GLN A 131 17.86 14.31 -0.35
C GLN A 131 17.05 15.43 0.34
N GLU A 132 17.59 16.64 0.44
CA GLU A 132 16.87 17.81 0.96
C GLU A 132 15.71 18.23 0.06
N ASN A 133 15.90 18.22 -1.27
CA ASN A 133 14.82 18.48 -2.24
C ASN A 133 13.70 17.44 -2.13
N VAL A 134 14.04 16.16 -2.05
CA VAL A 134 13.09 15.06 -1.85
C VAL A 134 12.31 15.26 -0.54
N ALA A 135 13.00 15.57 0.56
CA ALA A 135 12.38 15.83 1.84
C ALA A 135 11.43 17.05 1.78
N THR A 136 11.83 18.11 1.09
CA THR A 136 11.02 19.32 0.87
C THR A 136 9.74 19.01 0.09
N LEU A 137 9.84 18.27 -1.02
CA LEU A 137 8.69 17.86 -1.82
C LEU A 137 7.72 16.99 -1.03
N ARG A 138 8.23 16.02 -0.25
CA ARG A 138 7.42 15.19 0.65
C ARG A 138 6.70 16.03 1.72
N ARG A 139 7.39 16.97 2.36
CA ARG A 139 6.78 17.90 3.33
C ARG A 139 5.66 18.75 2.72
N ARG A 140 5.79 19.11 1.44
CA ARG A 140 4.76 19.84 0.68
C ARG A 140 3.61 18.95 0.17
N GLY A 141 3.61 17.65 0.50
CA GLY A 141 2.52 16.72 0.20
C GLY A 141 2.66 15.91 -1.09
N ALA A 142 3.77 16.07 -1.82
CA ALA A 142 4.06 15.23 -2.99
C ALA A 142 4.45 13.81 -2.56
N VAL A 143 4.11 12.82 -3.40
CA VAL A 143 4.59 11.45 -3.24
C VAL A 143 5.85 11.29 -4.07
N VAL A 144 7.01 11.24 -3.40
CA VAL A 144 8.28 10.93 -4.07
C VAL A 144 8.58 9.45 -3.87
N ILE A 145 8.51 8.67 -4.95
CA ILE A 145 8.76 7.23 -4.97
C ILE A 145 10.27 6.99 -4.73
N GLU A 146 10.63 6.07 -3.82
CA GLU A 146 12.03 5.63 -3.70
C GLU A 146 12.48 4.93 -4.99
N PRO A 147 13.66 5.27 -5.55
CA PRO A 147 14.19 4.60 -6.73
C PRO A 147 14.43 3.11 -6.47
N ALA A 148 14.37 2.32 -7.54
CA ALA A 148 14.75 0.92 -7.48
C ALA A 148 16.28 0.78 -7.35
N VAL A 149 16.70 -0.37 -6.80
CA VAL A 149 18.09 -0.81 -6.81
C VAL A 149 18.32 -1.71 -8.01
N GLY A 150 19.39 -1.48 -8.75
CA GLY A 150 19.77 -2.34 -9.86
C GLY A 150 20.79 -1.69 -10.78
N ARG A 151 21.02 -2.32 -11.93
CA ARG A 151 21.91 -1.79 -12.96
C ARG A 151 21.39 -0.46 -13.50
N LEU A 152 22.27 0.54 -13.55
CA LEU A 152 22.00 1.89 -14.06
C LEU A 152 22.31 1.96 -15.56
N THR A 153 23.42 2.59 -15.97
CA THR A 153 23.83 2.78 -17.37
C THR A 153 25.12 2.06 -17.78
N GLY A 154 25.63 1.15 -16.95
CA GLY A 154 26.88 0.42 -17.18
C GLY A 154 27.01 -0.83 -16.30
N VAL A 155 28.22 -1.07 -15.77
CA VAL A 155 28.46 -2.12 -14.75
C VAL A 155 27.93 -1.75 -13.37
N ASP A 156 27.72 -0.45 -13.14
CA ASP A 156 27.33 0.09 -11.84
C ASP A 156 25.91 -0.35 -11.45
N THR A 157 25.80 -0.79 -10.20
CA THR A 157 24.56 -1.25 -9.57
C THR A 157 24.37 -0.48 -8.29
N GLY A 158 23.21 0.14 -8.13
CA GLY A 158 22.92 0.94 -6.94
C GLY A 158 21.50 1.48 -6.94
N LYS A 159 21.18 2.29 -5.93
CA LYS A 159 19.88 2.92 -5.77
C LYS A 159 19.81 4.17 -6.65
N GLY A 160 18.80 4.25 -7.52
CA GLY A 160 18.69 5.36 -8.48
C GLY A 160 18.04 4.97 -9.79
N ARG A 161 17.85 3.67 -10.03
CA ARG A 161 17.16 3.14 -11.20
C ARG A 161 15.68 3.54 -11.14
N LEU A 162 15.12 3.98 -12.27
CA LEU A 162 13.67 4.17 -12.37
C LEU A 162 12.94 2.85 -12.01
N PRO A 163 11.97 2.87 -11.07
CA PRO A 163 11.15 1.70 -10.78
C PRO A 163 10.43 1.18 -12.03
N ASP A 164 9.96 -0.08 -11.96
CA ASP A 164 9.21 -0.69 -13.05
C ASP A 164 7.98 0.18 -13.43
N PRO A 165 7.75 0.49 -14.72
CA PRO A 165 6.62 1.32 -15.14
C PRO A 165 5.25 0.76 -14.71
N GLY A 166 5.10 -0.56 -14.65
CA GLY A 166 3.90 -1.21 -14.14
C GLY A 166 3.66 -0.93 -12.65
N GLU A 167 4.73 -0.87 -11.87
CA GLU A 167 4.65 -0.56 -10.44
C GLU A 167 4.45 0.94 -10.16
N ILE A 168 5.05 1.82 -10.97
CA ILE A 168 4.74 3.27 -10.92
C ILE A 168 3.26 3.49 -11.22
N PHE A 169 2.72 2.84 -12.25
CA PHE A 169 1.30 2.88 -12.58
C PHE A 169 0.41 2.45 -11.41
N GLU A 170 0.78 1.37 -10.71
CA GLU A 170 0.06 0.91 -9.53
C GLU A 170 0.08 1.92 -8.37
N VAL A 171 1.19 2.65 -8.16
CA VAL A 171 1.24 3.77 -7.20
C VAL A 171 0.32 4.91 -7.65
N CYS A 172 0.41 5.35 -8.91
CA CYS A 172 -0.42 6.40 -9.49
C CYS A 172 -1.92 6.11 -9.32
N ARG A 173 -2.36 4.87 -9.59
CA ARG A 173 -3.75 4.47 -9.39
C ARG A 173 -4.23 4.64 -7.94
N ARG A 174 -3.38 4.34 -6.96
CA ARG A 174 -3.73 4.46 -5.54
C ARG A 174 -3.74 5.91 -5.09
N VAL A 175 -2.81 6.72 -5.58
CA VAL A 175 -2.78 8.17 -5.34
C VAL A 175 -4.03 8.83 -5.94
N LEU A 176 -4.39 8.47 -7.17
CA LEU A 176 -5.60 8.95 -7.83
C LEU A 176 -6.87 8.55 -7.04
N ALA A 177 -6.95 7.31 -6.57
CA ALA A 177 -8.06 6.85 -5.74
C ALA A 177 -8.15 7.54 -4.36
N ARG A 178 -7.01 7.97 -3.80
CA ARG A 178 -6.95 8.79 -2.57
C ARG A 178 -7.43 10.23 -2.82
N GLY A 179 -7.24 10.73 -4.04
CA GLY A 179 -7.52 12.11 -4.41
C GLY A 179 -6.64 13.11 -3.65
N VAL A 180 -7.15 14.32 -3.46
CA VAL A 180 -6.45 15.47 -2.85
C VAL A 180 -6.16 15.33 -1.35
N THR A 181 -6.63 14.26 -0.71
CA THR A 181 -6.31 13.99 0.70
C THR A 181 -4.80 13.85 0.86
N ALA A 182 -4.24 14.51 1.88
CA ALA A 182 -2.81 14.47 2.17
C ALA A 182 -2.31 13.02 2.39
N PRO A 183 -1.06 12.70 2.05
CA PRO A 183 -0.43 11.42 2.36
C PRO A 183 -0.28 11.25 3.88
N ASP A 184 -1.27 10.61 4.51
CA ASP A 184 -1.40 10.49 5.96
C ASP A 184 -0.39 9.52 6.63
N LEU A 185 0.43 8.82 5.85
CA LEU A 185 1.57 8.03 6.34
C LEU A 185 2.93 8.70 6.04
N ALA A 186 2.93 9.96 5.58
CA ALA A 186 4.17 10.72 5.41
C ALA A 186 4.98 10.73 6.71
N GLY A 187 6.28 10.44 6.59
CA GLY A 187 7.21 10.37 7.74
C GLY A 187 7.06 9.11 8.60
N ARG A 188 6.20 8.14 8.23
CA ARG A 188 6.07 6.85 8.92
C ARG A 188 6.88 5.76 8.23
N HIS A 189 7.48 4.88 9.02
CA HIS A 189 8.10 3.65 8.54
C HIS A 189 7.15 2.47 8.74
N VAL A 190 6.82 1.77 7.65
CA VAL A 190 5.94 0.60 7.63
C VAL A 190 6.70 -0.61 7.12
N VAL A 191 6.88 -1.61 8.00
CA VAL A 191 7.47 -2.91 7.66
C VAL A 191 6.35 -3.90 7.36
N ILE A 192 6.45 -4.61 6.25
CA ILE A 192 5.43 -5.56 5.79
C ILE A 192 6.12 -6.85 5.42
N SER A 193 5.66 -7.99 5.95
CA SER A 193 6.07 -9.30 5.43
C SER A 193 5.06 -9.82 4.41
N ALA A 194 5.54 -10.49 3.36
CA ALA A 194 4.70 -11.04 2.30
C ALA A 194 5.25 -12.36 1.78
N GLY A 195 4.36 -13.19 1.20
CA GLY A 195 4.75 -14.46 0.60
C GLY A 195 4.60 -15.64 1.56
N GLY A 196 5.32 -16.72 1.33
CA GLY A 196 5.29 -17.94 2.15
C GLY A 196 6.68 -18.51 2.34
N THR A 197 7.00 -18.95 3.55
CA THR A 197 8.33 -19.50 3.82
C THR A 197 8.47 -20.91 3.23
N ARG A 198 9.71 -21.29 2.91
CA ARG A 198 10.09 -22.60 2.38
C ARG A 198 11.12 -23.20 3.32
N GLU A 199 10.73 -24.23 4.05
CA GLU A 199 11.58 -24.93 5.01
C GLU A 199 12.25 -26.12 4.29
N PRO A 200 13.56 -26.05 3.98
CA PRO A 200 14.22 -27.03 3.13
C PRO A 200 14.35 -28.38 3.85
N LEU A 201 13.98 -29.46 3.16
CA LEU A 201 14.23 -30.84 3.60
C LEU A 201 15.60 -31.30 3.10
N ASP A 202 15.88 -31.00 1.84
CA ASP A 202 17.09 -31.34 1.11
C ASP A 202 17.37 -30.24 0.05
N PRO A 203 18.43 -30.32 -0.79
CA PRO A 203 18.72 -29.29 -1.81
C PRO A 203 17.63 -29.11 -2.88
N VAL A 204 16.65 -30.01 -2.96
CA VAL A 204 15.64 -30.07 -4.04
C VAL A 204 14.23 -29.83 -3.50
N ARG A 205 13.94 -30.22 -2.26
CA ARG A 205 12.60 -30.28 -1.68
C ARG A 205 12.49 -29.39 -0.45
N TYR A 206 11.30 -28.83 -0.26
CA TYR A 206 10.96 -28.01 0.90
C TYR A 206 9.51 -28.23 1.34
N LEU A 207 9.22 -27.95 2.61
CA LEU A 207 7.89 -27.75 3.16
C LEU A 207 7.53 -26.27 3.03
N GLY A 208 6.33 -25.94 2.59
CA GLY A 208 5.95 -24.53 2.46
C GLY A 208 4.46 -24.30 2.31
N ASN A 209 4.08 -23.03 2.44
CA ASN A 209 2.69 -22.60 2.42
C ASN A 209 2.29 -22.09 1.03
N ARG A 210 1.01 -22.27 0.67
CA ARG A 210 0.45 -21.72 -0.57
C ARG A 210 0.11 -20.24 -0.41
N SER A 211 1.13 -19.38 -0.50
CA SER A 211 0.95 -17.93 -0.47
C SER A 211 1.42 -17.30 -1.77
N SER A 212 0.57 -16.46 -2.34
CA SER A 212 0.92 -15.68 -3.54
C SER A 212 1.64 -14.38 -3.23
N GLY A 213 1.70 -13.95 -1.97
CA GLY A 213 2.25 -12.65 -1.56
C GLY A 213 1.39 -11.43 -1.91
N LYS A 214 0.35 -11.57 -2.74
CA LYS A 214 -0.44 -10.45 -3.29
C LYS A 214 -1.02 -9.49 -2.25
N GLN A 215 -1.41 -9.98 -1.08
CA GLN A 215 -1.96 -9.14 -0.01
C GLN A 215 -0.89 -8.21 0.59
N GLY A 216 0.27 -8.76 0.97
CA GLY A 216 1.39 -7.97 1.47
C GLY A 216 1.90 -6.95 0.45
N TYR A 217 2.02 -7.35 -0.82
CA TYR A 217 2.39 -6.44 -1.92
C TYR A 217 1.37 -5.31 -2.12
N ALA A 218 0.07 -5.62 -2.05
CA ALA A 218 -0.97 -4.59 -2.15
C ALA A 218 -0.90 -3.59 -0.98
N LEU A 219 -0.59 -4.06 0.23
CA LEU A 219 -0.38 -3.20 1.39
C LEU A 219 0.87 -2.33 1.23
N ALA A 220 1.97 -2.88 0.72
CA ALA A 220 3.20 -2.15 0.45
C ALA A 220 2.96 -0.99 -0.53
N ARG A 221 2.36 -1.27 -1.70
CA ARG A 221 2.00 -0.23 -2.67
C ARG A 221 1.09 0.85 -2.08
N THR A 222 0.16 0.45 -1.21
CA THR A 222 -0.78 1.38 -0.56
C THR A 222 -0.08 2.25 0.48
N ALA A 223 0.85 1.69 1.25
CA ALA A 223 1.66 2.45 2.19
C ALA A 223 2.55 3.48 1.48
N VAL A 224 3.20 3.09 0.37
CA VAL A 224 3.97 4.02 -0.48
C VAL A 224 3.07 5.14 -1.02
N ALA A 225 1.91 4.82 -1.59
CA ALA A 225 0.97 5.81 -2.13
C ALA A 225 0.39 6.75 -1.05
N ARG A 226 0.48 6.36 0.23
CA ARG A 226 0.11 7.19 1.39
C ARG A 226 1.31 7.91 2.01
N GLY A 227 2.49 7.83 1.40
CA GLY A 227 3.70 8.58 1.77
C GLY A 227 4.63 7.88 2.77
N ALA A 228 4.38 6.62 3.11
CA ALA A 228 5.23 5.89 4.03
C ALA A 228 6.60 5.56 3.41
N ARG A 229 7.64 5.51 4.26
CA ARG A 229 8.82 4.68 3.98
C ARG A 229 8.41 3.22 4.19
N VAL A 230 8.67 2.36 3.21
CA VAL A 230 8.21 0.97 3.25
C VAL A 230 9.37 0.01 3.12
N THR A 231 9.48 -0.93 4.06
CA THR A 231 10.32 -2.11 3.91
C THR A 231 9.44 -3.34 3.72
N LEU A 232 9.59 -4.02 2.60
CA LEU A 232 8.89 -5.26 2.28
C LEU A 232 9.82 -6.44 2.48
N ILE A 233 9.51 -7.30 3.45
CA ILE A 233 10.23 -8.55 3.66
C ILE A 233 9.50 -9.66 2.90
N GLU A 234 10.15 -10.14 1.86
CA GLU A 234 9.58 -10.95 0.79
C GLU A 234 10.03 -12.40 0.95
N ALA A 235 9.07 -13.32 1.13
CA ALA A 235 9.32 -14.74 1.26
C ALA A 235 8.79 -15.52 0.04
N ASN A 236 9.69 -15.90 -0.85
CA ASN A 236 9.46 -16.84 -1.96
C ASN A 236 8.26 -16.53 -2.88
N THR A 237 8.17 -15.29 -3.35
CA THR A 237 7.21 -14.81 -4.33
C THR A 237 7.89 -14.59 -5.69
N GLY A 238 7.09 -14.52 -6.75
CA GLY A 238 7.54 -14.14 -8.09
C GLY A 238 6.98 -12.79 -8.53
N LEU A 239 6.62 -11.93 -7.58
CA LEU A 239 5.98 -10.65 -7.87
C LEU A 239 7.04 -9.55 -8.10
N PRO A 240 6.81 -8.61 -9.03
CA PRO A 240 7.71 -7.48 -9.25
C PRO A 240 7.76 -6.58 -8.02
N ASP A 241 8.96 -6.09 -7.69
CA ASP A 241 9.22 -5.28 -6.50
C ASP A 241 8.36 -4.01 -6.50
N PRO A 242 7.59 -3.72 -5.44
CA PRO A 242 6.76 -2.53 -5.40
C PRO A 242 7.59 -1.26 -5.54
N ALA A 243 7.21 -0.41 -6.48
CA ALA A 243 7.84 0.90 -6.66
C ALA A 243 7.79 1.68 -5.34
N GLY A 244 8.95 2.13 -4.87
CA GLY A 244 9.07 2.91 -3.64
C GLY A 244 9.25 2.11 -2.35
N ALA A 245 9.31 0.78 -2.41
CA ALA A 245 9.60 -0.06 -1.24
C ALA A 245 11.03 -0.62 -1.29
N ASP A 246 11.70 -0.64 -0.14
CA ASP A 246 12.96 -1.37 0.02
C ASP A 246 12.63 -2.85 0.26
N VAL A 247 13.03 -3.73 -0.67
CA VAL A 247 12.67 -5.16 -0.65
C VAL A 247 13.80 -6.02 -0.08
N VAL A 248 13.52 -6.76 1.00
CA VAL A 248 14.43 -7.72 1.64
C VAL A 248 13.94 -9.13 1.37
N ARG A 249 14.72 -9.94 0.65
CA ARG A 249 14.33 -11.30 0.27
C ARG A 249 14.78 -12.32 1.29
N VAL A 250 13.90 -13.26 1.67
CA VAL A 250 14.15 -14.33 2.64
C VAL A 250 13.57 -15.66 2.14
N GLY A 251 14.15 -16.78 2.57
CA GLY A 251 13.71 -18.12 2.20
C GLY A 251 12.89 -18.83 3.29
N THR A 252 13.41 -18.84 4.52
CA THR A 252 12.86 -19.64 5.64
C THR A 252 12.17 -18.78 6.69
N ALA A 253 11.41 -19.41 7.60
CA ALA A 253 10.83 -18.73 8.76
C ALA A 253 11.89 -18.10 9.69
N VAL A 254 13.06 -18.73 9.83
CA VAL A 254 14.16 -18.19 10.65
C VAL A 254 14.75 -16.93 10.02
N GLN A 255 15.01 -16.96 8.72
CA GLN A 255 15.50 -15.78 8.00
C GLN A 255 14.46 -14.65 8.01
N LEU A 256 13.17 -14.99 7.85
CA LEU A 256 12.08 -14.03 7.97
C LEU A 256 12.06 -13.39 9.35
N ARG A 257 12.23 -14.17 10.43
CA ARG A 257 12.30 -13.64 11.80
C ARG A 257 13.42 -12.62 11.94
N GLU A 258 14.63 -12.99 11.55
CA GLU A 258 15.81 -12.11 11.65
C GLU A 258 15.59 -10.78 10.89
N ALA A 259 15.09 -10.87 9.66
CA ALA A 259 14.80 -9.69 8.84
C ALA A 259 13.69 -8.82 9.45
N VAL A 260 12.63 -9.43 9.99
CA VAL A 260 11.53 -8.70 10.63
C VAL A 260 12.00 -7.99 11.88
N LEU A 261 12.72 -8.66 12.78
CA LEU A 261 13.22 -8.06 14.01
C LEU A 261 14.16 -6.90 13.72
N LYS A 262 15.06 -7.07 12.75
CA LYS A 262 15.97 -6.00 12.32
C LYS A 262 15.21 -4.78 11.78
N ALA A 263 14.26 -5.00 10.87
CA ALA A 263 13.50 -3.90 10.28
C ALA A 263 12.49 -3.28 11.26
N ALA A 264 11.99 -4.04 12.23
CA ALA A 264 11.07 -3.56 13.25
C ALA A 264 11.74 -2.60 14.24
N ALA A 265 13.07 -2.54 14.33
CA ALA A 265 13.79 -1.70 15.27
C ALA A 265 13.39 -0.21 15.20
N ASP A 266 13.16 0.32 13.99
CA ASP A 266 12.81 1.71 13.75
C ASP A 266 11.39 1.92 13.16
N ALA A 267 10.62 0.83 12.98
CA ALA A 267 9.31 0.86 12.34
C ALA A 267 8.21 1.46 13.23
N ASP A 268 7.37 2.32 12.67
CA ASP A 268 6.13 2.76 13.33
C ASP A 268 5.04 1.67 13.27
N VAL A 269 5.04 0.87 12.20
CA VAL A 269 4.05 -0.19 11.96
C VAL A 269 4.73 -1.44 11.41
N VAL A 270 4.41 -2.61 11.98
CA VAL A 270 4.83 -3.92 11.48
C VAL A 270 3.59 -4.73 11.08
N VAL A 271 3.54 -5.15 9.82
CA VAL A 271 2.42 -5.91 9.25
C VAL A 271 2.88 -7.32 8.88
N MET A 272 2.43 -8.29 9.65
CA MET A 272 2.76 -9.70 9.48
C MET A 272 1.78 -10.40 8.54
N ALA A 273 1.92 -10.15 7.23
CA ALA A 273 1.06 -10.72 6.19
C ALA A 273 1.67 -11.93 5.46
N ALA A 274 2.92 -12.32 5.75
CA ALA A 274 3.51 -13.55 5.24
C ALA A 274 2.84 -14.80 5.85
N ALA A 275 2.71 -15.85 5.04
CA ALA A 275 2.30 -17.17 5.48
C ALA A 275 3.53 -17.95 5.97
N VAL A 276 3.84 -17.80 7.25
CA VAL A 276 4.95 -18.47 7.91
C VAL A 276 4.59 -19.94 8.16
N ALA A 277 5.49 -20.86 7.82
CA ALA A 277 5.30 -22.27 8.15
C ALA A 277 5.40 -22.48 9.66
N ASP A 278 4.40 -23.16 10.27
CA ASP A 278 4.37 -23.43 11.71
C ASP A 278 5.45 -24.44 12.16
N PHE A 279 5.91 -25.27 11.22
CA PHE A 279 6.89 -26.32 11.46
C PHE A 279 7.98 -26.31 10.38
N ARG A 280 9.16 -26.82 10.73
CA ARG A 280 10.29 -27.06 9.82
C ARG A 280 10.87 -28.46 10.05
N PRO A 281 11.58 -29.06 9.08
CA PRO A 281 12.34 -30.28 9.32
C PRO A 281 13.31 -30.11 10.51
N ALA A 282 13.40 -31.14 11.36
CA ALA A 282 14.32 -31.14 12.49
C ALA A 282 15.78 -31.13 12.03
N GLU A 283 16.05 -31.82 10.93
CA GLU A 283 17.37 -31.96 10.32
C GLU A 283 17.29 -31.68 8.82
N TYR A 284 18.35 -31.06 8.28
CA TYR A 284 18.51 -30.86 6.85
C TYR A 284 19.35 -31.99 6.25
N ALA A 285 18.83 -32.66 5.22
CA ALA A 285 19.59 -33.67 4.50
C ALA A 285 20.51 -33.01 3.45
N PRO A 286 21.84 -33.16 3.52
CA PRO A 286 22.76 -32.51 2.57
C PRO A 286 22.64 -33.07 1.15
N GLY A 287 22.12 -34.28 0.98
CA GLY A 287 21.86 -34.90 -0.31
C GLY A 287 20.36 -35.06 -0.58
N LYS A 288 19.98 -35.09 -1.86
CA LYS A 288 18.61 -35.40 -2.28
C LYS A 288 18.16 -36.72 -1.64
N ILE A 289 17.07 -36.69 -0.88
CA ILE A 289 16.49 -37.89 -0.29
C ILE A 289 16.09 -38.83 -1.43
N LYS A 290 16.75 -40.00 -1.49
CA LYS A 290 16.57 -40.98 -2.55
C LYS A 290 15.44 -41.94 -2.18
N LYS A 291 14.65 -42.32 -3.18
CA LYS A 291 13.79 -43.50 -3.07
C LYS A 291 14.69 -44.73 -3.19
N LYS A 292 14.55 -45.69 -2.28
CA LYS A 292 15.16 -47.01 -2.41
C LYS A 292 14.04 -48.02 -2.60
N ASP A 293 14.24 -48.95 -3.53
CA ASP A 293 13.23 -49.98 -3.80
C ASP A 293 13.15 -50.96 -2.64
N GLY A 294 11.93 -51.28 -2.20
CA GLY A 294 11.67 -52.16 -1.06
C GLY A 294 11.72 -51.48 0.32
N GLU A 295 12.07 -50.20 0.42
CA GLU A 295 12.03 -49.43 1.68
C GLU A 295 10.77 -48.55 1.76
N GLU A 296 10.21 -48.40 2.97
CA GLU A 296 9.16 -47.43 3.24
C GLU A 296 9.66 -45.99 3.07
N ALA A 297 8.73 -45.06 2.88
CA ALA A 297 9.07 -43.65 2.75
C ALA A 297 9.75 -43.13 4.04
N PRO A 298 10.85 -42.37 3.94
CA PRO A 298 11.54 -41.86 5.12
C PRO A 298 10.64 -40.91 5.91
N VAL A 299 10.60 -41.11 7.22
CA VAL A 299 9.90 -40.21 8.15
C VAL A 299 10.71 -38.91 8.28
N VAL A 300 10.04 -37.78 8.11
CA VAL A 300 10.65 -36.44 8.28
C VAL A 300 10.21 -35.88 9.64
N PRO A 301 11.05 -35.94 10.69
CA PRO A 301 10.71 -35.33 11.96
C PRO A 301 10.61 -33.81 11.82
N LEU A 302 9.60 -33.21 12.44
CA LEU A 302 9.32 -31.78 12.39
C LEU A 302 9.52 -31.13 13.76
N VAL A 303 10.07 -29.92 13.77
CA VAL A 303 10.16 -29.04 14.94
C VAL A 303 9.38 -27.76 14.68
N ARG A 304 8.93 -27.10 15.76
CA ARG A 304 8.17 -25.85 15.65
C ARG A 304 9.05 -24.69 15.20
N ASN A 305 8.50 -23.86 14.33
CA ASN A 305 9.07 -22.56 13.98
C ASN A 305 8.77 -21.49 15.04
N PRO A 306 9.58 -20.42 15.10
CA PRO A 306 9.32 -19.29 16.00
C PRO A 306 8.02 -18.57 15.63
N ASP A 307 7.30 -18.10 16.64
CA ASP A 307 6.08 -17.31 16.47
C ASP A 307 6.41 -15.82 16.32
N ILE A 308 6.87 -15.44 15.13
CA ILE A 308 7.41 -14.08 14.85
C ILE A 308 6.41 -12.98 15.23
N LEU A 309 5.11 -13.19 14.98
CA LEU A 309 4.08 -12.21 15.33
C LEU A 309 3.96 -12.02 16.85
N ALA A 310 3.95 -13.12 17.62
CA ALA A 310 3.86 -13.04 19.07
C ALA A 310 5.12 -12.41 19.67
N GLU A 311 6.29 -12.74 19.11
CA GLU A 311 7.57 -12.19 19.52
C GLU A 311 7.64 -10.68 19.32
N VAL A 312 7.36 -10.19 18.11
CA VAL A 312 7.32 -8.74 17.82
C VAL A 312 6.27 -8.02 18.66
N ALA A 313 5.13 -8.66 18.93
CA ALA A 313 4.08 -8.07 19.74
C ALA A 313 4.48 -7.94 21.23
N ALA A 314 5.22 -8.91 21.76
CA ALA A 314 5.71 -8.94 23.13
C ALA A 314 6.92 -8.02 23.34
N GLU A 315 7.84 -7.98 22.37
CA GLU A 315 9.12 -7.27 22.44
C GLU A 315 9.16 -6.10 21.44
N ARG A 316 8.23 -5.16 21.60
CA ARG A 316 8.16 -3.98 20.72
C ARG A 316 9.40 -3.13 20.88
N ALA A 317 10.10 -2.90 19.77
CA ALA A 317 11.37 -2.16 19.78
C ALA A 317 11.21 -0.69 20.19
N ARG A 318 10.02 -0.10 20.03
CA ARG A 318 9.74 1.29 20.40
C ARG A 318 8.32 1.50 20.93
N PRO A 319 8.13 2.47 21.84
CA PRO A 319 6.80 2.86 22.31
C PRO A 319 5.87 3.26 21.16
N GLY A 320 4.63 2.78 21.20
CA GLY A 320 3.60 3.12 20.22
C GLY A 320 3.75 2.45 18.84
N GLN A 321 4.73 1.58 18.63
CA GLN A 321 4.81 0.75 17.42
C GLN A 321 3.53 -0.08 17.28
N LEU A 322 2.89 -0.06 16.11
CA LEU A 322 1.70 -0.88 15.85
C LEU A 322 2.08 -2.23 15.22
N VAL A 323 1.53 -3.31 15.75
CA VAL A 323 1.74 -4.68 15.25
C VAL A 323 0.43 -5.23 14.72
N VAL A 324 0.42 -5.59 13.44
CA VAL A 324 -0.75 -6.09 12.71
C VAL A 324 -0.50 -7.53 12.29
N GLY A 325 -1.32 -8.45 12.79
CA GLY A 325 -1.29 -9.85 12.37
C GLY A 325 -2.24 -10.15 11.22
N PHE A 326 -1.97 -11.22 10.49
CA PHE A 326 -2.91 -11.85 9.56
C PHE A 326 -3.31 -13.24 10.06
N ALA A 327 -4.56 -13.59 9.81
CA ALA A 327 -5.09 -14.91 10.07
C ALA A 327 -5.94 -15.38 8.91
N ALA A 328 -5.88 -16.68 8.67
CA ALA A 328 -6.79 -17.38 7.79
C ALA A 328 -7.65 -18.30 8.66
N GLU A 329 -8.98 -18.23 8.51
CA GLU A 329 -9.95 -19.00 9.29
C GLU A 329 -10.99 -19.62 8.35
N THR A 330 -11.46 -20.83 8.64
CA THR A 330 -12.46 -21.55 7.82
C THR A 330 -13.88 -21.40 8.36
N ASP A 331 -14.02 -21.38 9.69
CA ASP A 331 -15.28 -21.40 10.42
C ASP A 331 -15.23 -20.45 11.62
N ASP A 332 -16.38 -19.97 12.07
CA ASP A 332 -16.53 -18.99 13.18
C ASP A 332 -15.44 -17.89 13.21
N VAL A 333 -15.26 -17.25 12.04
CA VAL A 333 -14.19 -16.30 11.74
C VAL A 333 -14.06 -15.21 12.80
N LEU A 334 -15.18 -14.75 13.38
CA LEU A 334 -15.18 -13.67 14.36
C LEU A 334 -14.72 -14.12 15.74
N ALA A 335 -15.20 -15.26 16.24
CA ALA A 335 -14.79 -15.75 17.56
C ALA A 335 -13.31 -16.19 17.53
N ASN A 336 -12.92 -16.95 16.50
CA ASN A 336 -11.56 -17.42 16.31
C ASN A 336 -10.58 -16.25 16.13
N GLY A 337 -10.96 -15.25 15.35
CA GLY A 337 -10.20 -14.01 15.18
C GLY A 337 -9.93 -13.28 16.50
N ARG A 338 -10.95 -13.11 17.36
CA ARG A 338 -10.79 -12.45 18.66
C ARG A 338 -9.90 -13.24 19.62
N ALA A 339 -10.07 -14.56 19.68
CA ALA A 339 -9.23 -15.41 20.52
C ALA A 339 -7.77 -15.36 20.07
N LYS A 340 -7.52 -15.38 18.76
CA LYS A 340 -6.18 -15.32 18.17
C LYS A 340 -5.51 -13.96 18.38
N LEU A 341 -6.27 -12.86 18.25
CA LEU A 341 -5.79 -11.51 18.56
C LEU A 341 -5.24 -11.44 20.00
N ARG A 342 -6.04 -11.87 20.98
CA ARG A 342 -5.65 -11.88 22.40
C ARG A 342 -4.44 -12.77 22.67
N ARG A 343 -4.42 -13.98 22.11
CA ARG A 343 -3.31 -14.92 22.30
C ARG A 343 -2.00 -14.41 21.71
N LYS A 344 -2.05 -13.71 20.57
CA LYS A 344 -0.86 -13.20 19.87
C LYS A 344 -0.38 -11.85 20.42
N GLY A 345 -1.24 -11.07 21.10
CA GLY A 345 -0.87 -9.76 21.66
C GLY A 345 -0.67 -8.63 20.65
N CYS A 346 -1.07 -8.84 19.38
CA CYS A 346 -1.00 -7.80 18.35
C CYS A 346 -2.15 -6.78 18.48
N ASP A 347 -2.00 -5.58 17.92
CA ASP A 347 -3.01 -4.50 18.06
C ASP A 347 -4.20 -4.71 17.14
N LEU A 348 -3.93 -5.25 15.96
CA LEU A 348 -4.90 -5.51 14.91
C LEU A 348 -4.69 -6.92 14.36
N LEU A 349 -5.79 -7.61 14.07
CA LEU A 349 -5.77 -8.86 13.33
C LEU A 349 -6.67 -8.74 12.10
N VAL A 350 -6.09 -8.99 10.93
CA VAL A 350 -6.82 -9.10 9.67
C VAL A 350 -7.18 -10.57 9.47
N VAL A 351 -8.47 -10.88 9.46
CA VAL A 351 -8.94 -12.25 9.28
C VAL A 351 -9.51 -12.44 7.89
N ASN A 352 -8.96 -13.41 7.17
CA ASN A 352 -9.43 -13.87 5.87
C ASN A 352 -10.17 -15.19 6.03
N GLU A 353 -11.40 -15.26 5.53
CA GLU A 353 -12.11 -16.53 5.40
C GLU A 353 -11.51 -17.36 4.25
N VAL A 354 -11.00 -18.55 4.55
CA VAL A 354 -10.40 -19.48 3.58
C VAL A 354 -11.08 -20.84 3.65
N GLY A 355 -11.45 -21.44 2.51
CA GLY A 355 -12.13 -22.74 2.49
C GLY A 355 -12.72 -23.08 1.12
N SER A 356 -12.93 -24.37 0.86
CA SER A 356 -13.38 -24.93 -0.44
C SER A 356 -14.89 -24.85 -0.70
N ALA A 357 -15.66 -24.08 0.09
CA ALA A 357 -17.10 -23.92 -0.09
C ALA A 357 -17.50 -22.48 -0.44
N ARG A 358 -17.16 -22.05 -1.66
CA ARG A 358 -18.02 -21.24 -2.55
C ARG A 358 -17.30 -20.96 -3.88
N PRO A 359 -17.79 -21.49 -5.02
CA PRO A 359 -17.64 -20.75 -6.27
C PRO A 359 -18.24 -19.37 -6.04
N SER A 360 -17.58 -18.33 -6.50
CA SER A 360 -18.12 -16.97 -6.50
C SER A 360 -19.49 -16.96 -7.18
N ALA A 361 -20.56 -17.04 -6.40
CA ALA A 361 -21.91 -16.97 -6.92
C ALA A 361 -22.12 -15.56 -7.51
N PRO A 362 -22.72 -15.43 -8.70
CA PRO A 362 -23.07 -14.13 -9.23
C PRO A 362 -24.05 -13.44 -8.27
N ARG A 363 -23.71 -12.20 -7.86
CA ARG A 363 -24.52 -11.36 -6.98
C ARG A 363 -25.96 -11.28 -7.48
N ARG A 364 -26.87 -12.05 -6.88
CA ARG A 364 -28.30 -11.74 -6.85
C ARG A 364 -28.55 -10.88 -5.61
N THR A 365 -28.77 -9.59 -5.83
CA THR A 365 -29.41 -8.71 -4.84
C THR A 365 -30.82 -9.23 -4.58
N ARG A 366 -31.02 -10.00 -3.51
CA ARG A 366 -32.37 -10.22 -2.95
C ARG A 366 -32.68 -9.02 -2.06
N ARG A 367 -33.49 -8.09 -2.56
CA ARG A 367 -34.32 -7.24 -1.70
C ARG A 367 -35.59 -8.03 -1.39
N SER A 368 -35.90 -8.19 -0.12
CA SER A 368 -37.18 -8.74 0.34
C SER A 368 -38.21 -7.62 0.38
N SER A 369 -39.16 -7.63 -0.56
CA SER A 369 -40.46 -6.98 -0.42
C SER A 369 -41.47 -7.73 -1.30
N SER A 370 -42.66 -7.97 -0.72
CA SER A 370 -43.83 -8.71 -1.24
C SER A 370 -44.30 -8.28 -2.65
N PRO A 371 -45.05 -9.12 -3.41
CA PRO A 371 -45.15 -9.03 -4.86
C PRO A 371 -46.24 -8.08 -5.33
N ARG A 372 -45.93 -7.27 -6.35
CA ARG A 372 -46.89 -6.81 -7.35
C ARG A 372 -46.24 -6.84 -8.74
N THR A 373 -47.05 -7.30 -9.68
CA THR A 373 -46.87 -7.53 -11.12
C THR A 373 -46.44 -6.28 -11.90
N GLU A 374 -45.52 -6.44 -12.86
CA GLU A 374 -45.70 -6.13 -14.31
C GLU A 374 -44.37 -6.16 -15.11
N ARG A 375 -44.48 -5.96 -16.43
CA ARG A 375 -43.77 -6.60 -17.55
C ARG A 375 -42.38 -6.03 -17.92
N ARG A 376 -41.63 -6.82 -18.71
CA ARG A 376 -40.26 -6.63 -19.25
C ARG A 376 -40.13 -5.45 -20.26
N PRO A 377 -38.90 -5.03 -20.66
CA PRO A 377 -38.17 -5.72 -21.74
C PRO A 377 -36.67 -5.95 -21.50
N ARG A 378 -36.11 -6.90 -22.28
CA ARG A 378 -34.70 -7.34 -22.26
C ARG A 378 -33.79 -6.30 -22.92
N CYS A 379 -32.60 -6.07 -22.37
CA CYS A 379 -31.48 -5.47 -23.08
C CYS A 379 -30.17 -6.22 -22.80
N ARG A 380 -29.32 -6.32 -23.83
CA ARG A 380 -28.14 -7.18 -23.98
C ARG A 380 -27.06 -6.94 -22.91
N THR A 381 -26.46 -8.02 -22.43
CA THR A 381 -25.32 -8.03 -21.50
C THR A 381 -23.99 -8.05 -22.25
N ASP A 382 -23.14 -7.05 -22.03
CA ASP A 382 -21.70 -7.06 -22.35
C ASP A 382 -20.91 -7.52 -21.11
N PRO A 383 -20.09 -8.59 -21.19
CA PRO A 383 -19.31 -9.08 -20.07
C PRO A 383 -17.87 -8.57 -20.14
N ARG A 384 -17.53 -7.49 -19.42
CA ARG A 384 -16.13 -7.20 -19.03
C ARG A 384 -16.06 -6.05 -18.02
N LYS A 385 -15.69 -6.40 -16.77
CA LYS A 385 -15.06 -5.58 -15.69
C LYS A 385 -15.59 -6.01 -14.32
N ARG A 386 -14.95 -6.99 -13.68
CA ARG A 386 -14.94 -7.14 -12.21
C ARG A 386 -13.63 -7.80 -11.76
N LEU A 387 -12.74 -7.00 -11.16
CA LEU A 387 -11.63 -7.50 -10.33
C LEU A 387 -12.17 -7.79 -8.91
N PRO A 388 -11.70 -8.86 -8.24
CA PRO A 388 -12.16 -9.19 -6.90
C PRO A 388 -11.37 -8.41 -5.84
N THR A 389 -12.03 -7.49 -5.13
CA THR A 389 -11.57 -7.06 -3.81
C THR A 389 -12.05 -8.08 -2.77
N ARG A 390 -11.13 -8.87 -2.20
CA ARG A 390 -11.42 -9.65 -0.99
C ARG A 390 -11.39 -8.68 0.20
N SER A 391 -12.53 -8.49 0.84
CA SER A 391 -12.69 -7.71 2.07
C SER A 391 -12.24 -8.55 3.29
N GLY A 392 -11.20 -8.13 3.98
CA GLY A 392 -10.82 -8.67 5.30
C GLY A 392 -11.61 -8.00 6.42
N ILE A 393 -11.86 -8.73 7.51
CA ILE A 393 -12.47 -8.18 8.72
C ILE A 393 -11.36 -7.72 9.67
N TRP A 394 -11.47 -6.49 10.18
CA TRP A 394 -10.48 -5.89 11.09
C TRP A 394 -10.97 -5.95 12.53
N PHE A 395 -10.11 -6.41 13.43
CA PHE A 395 -10.32 -6.35 14.88
C PHE A 395 -9.34 -5.37 15.51
N ARG A 396 -9.79 -4.60 16.50
CA ARG A 396 -8.96 -3.73 17.34
C ARG A 396 -9.33 -3.95 18.80
N GLU A 397 -8.34 -4.12 19.67
CA GLU A 397 -8.57 -4.12 21.10
C GLU A 397 -8.72 -2.67 21.61
N GLY A 398 -9.74 -2.40 22.43
CA GLY A 398 -9.97 -1.07 22.98
C GLY A 398 -8.88 -0.74 24.01
N SER A 399 -8.10 0.30 23.75
CA SER A 399 -7.12 0.81 24.71
C SER A 399 -7.84 1.37 25.95
N ARG A 400 -7.51 0.86 27.14
CA ARG A 400 -7.81 1.54 28.40
C ARG A 400 -7.11 2.91 28.38
N ARG A 401 -7.88 3.99 28.52
CA ARG A 401 -7.34 5.28 28.96
C ARG A 401 -7.66 5.41 30.44
N CYS A 402 -6.62 5.46 31.26
CA CYS A 402 -6.67 6.13 32.54
C CYS A 402 -6.51 7.62 32.25
N ASP A 403 -7.57 8.41 32.43
CA ASP A 403 -7.48 9.85 32.66
C ASP A 403 -8.54 10.17 33.72
N ASN A 404 -8.06 10.38 34.95
CA ASN A 404 -8.85 10.89 36.07
C ASN A 404 -8.95 12.41 35.93
N GLN A 405 -10.15 12.94 35.66
CA GLN A 405 -10.50 14.33 35.99
C GLN A 405 -11.98 14.41 36.43
N PRO A 406 -12.32 15.21 37.47
CA PRO A 406 -13.64 15.25 38.07
C PRO A 406 -14.66 16.05 37.24
N PRO A 407 -15.98 15.88 37.46
CA PRO A 407 -16.99 16.39 36.54
C PRO A 407 -17.22 17.89 36.72
N GLY A 408 -16.83 18.66 35.69
CA GLY A 408 -17.18 20.07 35.52
C GLY A 408 -18.53 20.24 34.83
N ARG A 409 -19.40 21.01 35.48
CA ARG A 409 -20.78 21.40 35.17
C ARG A 409 -21.14 21.61 33.67
N ALA A 410 -22.35 21.15 33.34
CA ALA A 410 -23.09 21.47 32.13
C ALA A 410 -23.27 22.98 31.93
N ARG A 411 -23.10 23.46 30.70
CA ARG A 411 -23.69 24.72 30.21
C ARG A 411 -24.28 24.51 28.82
N THR A 412 -25.60 24.70 28.77
CA THR A 412 -26.43 24.88 27.59
C THR A 412 -26.24 26.30 27.06
N VAL A 413 -26.03 26.47 25.75
CA VAL A 413 -26.38 27.71 25.04
C VAL A 413 -27.08 27.32 23.73
N HIS A 414 -28.25 27.90 23.53
CA HIS A 414 -29.17 27.66 22.42
C HIS A 414 -28.80 28.42 21.13
N ASN A 415 -28.99 27.71 20.01
CA ASN A 415 -29.56 28.09 18.72
C ASN A 415 -29.41 29.51 18.16
N GLY A 416 -28.77 29.59 16.98
CA GLY A 416 -29.11 30.50 15.88
C GLY A 416 -29.14 29.69 14.58
N MET A 417 -30.29 29.72 13.90
CA MET A 417 -30.66 28.94 12.71
C MET A 417 -29.90 29.33 11.45
N GLU A 418 -29.50 28.33 10.65
CA GLU A 418 -29.67 28.32 9.19
C GLU A 418 -29.63 26.85 8.69
N GLN A 419 -30.65 26.46 7.92
CA GLN A 419 -30.81 25.11 7.34
C GLN A 419 -30.50 25.12 5.82
N PRO A 420 -30.22 23.95 5.20
CA PRO A 420 -29.21 23.78 4.15
C PRO A 420 -29.79 23.48 2.76
N PRO A 421 -28.92 23.22 1.75
CA PRO A 421 -29.23 22.19 0.78
C PRO A 421 -28.10 21.13 0.65
N GLY A 422 -28.52 19.88 0.41
CA GLY A 422 -27.67 18.85 -0.21
C GLY A 422 -27.28 17.66 0.68
N ARG A 423 -28.22 16.73 0.91
CA ARG A 423 -27.93 15.38 1.38
C ARG A 423 -27.12 14.62 0.31
N VAL A 424 -25.93 14.15 0.68
CA VAL A 424 -25.23 13.07 -0.02
C VAL A 424 -25.31 11.83 0.85
N ASP A 425 -25.99 10.80 0.34
CA ASP A 425 -26.16 9.50 0.98
C ASP A 425 -24.81 8.76 1.09
N TYR A 426 -24.39 8.46 2.32
CA TYR A 426 -23.31 7.51 2.59
C TYR A 426 -23.84 6.07 2.54
N PRO A 427 -23.19 5.13 1.84
CA PRO A 427 -23.46 3.71 2.03
C PRO A 427 -22.90 3.24 3.37
N SER A 428 -23.80 3.00 4.31
CA SER A 428 -23.55 2.38 5.62
C SER A 428 -22.94 0.98 5.48
N GLY A 429 -21.78 0.74 6.12
CA GLY A 429 -21.11 -0.55 6.06
C GLY A 429 -19.93 -0.75 7.00
N VAL A 430 -19.94 -0.18 8.21
CA VAL A 430 -19.02 -0.54 9.30
C VAL A 430 -19.82 -0.68 10.58
N ARG A 431 -20.08 -1.91 11.05
CA ARG A 431 -20.62 -2.15 12.39
C ARG A 431 -19.45 -2.18 13.38
N ARG A 432 -19.30 -1.11 14.16
CA ARG A 432 -18.52 -1.11 15.40
C ARG A 432 -19.34 -1.87 16.44
N VAL A 433 -18.82 -2.96 16.99
CA VAL A 433 -19.46 -3.66 18.11
C VAL A 433 -18.69 -3.29 19.38
N THR A 434 -19.24 -2.36 20.17
CA THR A 434 -18.80 -2.06 21.53
C THR A 434 -19.71 -2.80 22.50
N GLY A 435 -19.20 -3.83 23.17
CA GLY A 435 -19.91 -4.49 24.27
C GLY A 435 -19.40 -3.95 25.61
N CYS A 436 -20.24 -3.21 26.34
CA CYS A 436 -20.03 -2.97 27.76
C CYS A 436 -20.57 -4.16 28.55
N ARG A 437 -19.77 -4.73 29.45
CA ARG A 437 -20.24 -5.57 30.56
C ARG A 437 -19.92 -4.86 31.87
N ALA A 438 -20.94 -4.60 32.67
CA ALA A 438 -20.82 -4.14 34.05
C ALA A 438 -20.15 -5.23 34.91
N PRO A 439 -19.31 -4.88 35.90
CA PRO A 439 -18.81 -5.85 36.86
C PRO A 439 -19.90 -6.18 37.89
N LYS A 440 -20.15 -7.48 38.09
CA LYS A 440 -20.78 -8.00 39.30
C LYS A 440 -19.76 -7.89 40.43
N GLY A 441 -20.09 -7.12 41.46
CA GLY A 441 -19.32 -7.09 42.71
C GLY A 441 -19.80 -8.18 43.65
N GLU A 442 -18.89 -9.06 44.05
CA GLU A 442 -18.98 -9.82 45.30
C GLU A 442 -17.72 -9.49 46.08
N THR A 443 -17.89 -8.87 47.25
CA THR A 443 -16.98 -8.94 48.40
C THR A 443 -17.75 -8.34 49.58
N HIS A 444 -18.34 -9.23 50.39
CA HIS A 444 -18.81 -8.90 51.73
C HIS A 444 -17.62 -8.96 52.69
N ALA A 445 -17.36 -7.85 53.38
CA ALA A 445 -16.70 -7.83 54.68
C ALA A 445 -17.37 -6.72 55.51
N PRO A 446 -17.84 -6.99 56.74
CA PRO A 446 -18.49 -5.98 57.58
C PRO A 446 -17.48 -5.31 58.50
N ALA A 447 -17.69 -4.02 58.82
CA ALA A 447 -17.04 -3.37 59.94
C ALA A 447 -17.96 -2.33 60.60
N ALA A 448 -17.86 -2.27 61.93
CA ALA A 448 -18.38 -1.33 62.93
C ALA A 448 -19.81 -1.62 63.48
N GLY A 449 -20.05 -1.60 64.80
CA GLY A 449 -19.19 -1.18 65.90
C GLY A 449 -19.82 -1.40 67.29
N CYS A 450 -19.02 -1.14 68.32
CA CYS A 450 -19.40 -1.08 69.73
C CYS A 450 -20.31 0.11 70.06
N ASP A 451 -21.22 -0.13 71.00
CA ASP A 451 -21.71 0.71 72.10
C ASP A 451 -21.44 2.23 72.07
N ARG A 452 -22.48 3.04 71.85
CA ARG A 452 -23.28 3.72 72.89
C ARG A 452 -24.40 4.54 72.28
#